data_AF-A0A314U980-F1
#
_entry.id   AF-A0A314U980-F1
#
_cell.length_a   1.000
_cell.length_b   1.000
_cell.length_c   1.000
_cell.angle_alpha   90.00
_cell.angle_beta   90.00
_cell.angle_gamma   90.00
#
_symmetry.space_group_name_H-M   'P 1'
#
loop_
_entity.id
_entity.type
_entity.pdbx_description
1 polymer ?
#
loop_
_entity_poly.entity_id
_entity_poly.type
_entity_poly.pdbx_seq_one_letter_code
_entity_poly.pdbx_strand_id
1 'polypeptide(L)' 'MDPNRVEAERLLRIVEKLLHSRDLSSCRNFAILAQEIEQLLDGSDQILAITDVLLATDKRVNNHLDWYTVHQVEAHGG' A
#
# COMPACT_ATOMS: atom_id res chain seq x y z
N MET A 1 -25.54 4.35 16.08
CA MET A 1 -24.63 4.42 14.92
C MET A 1 -23.37 5.09 15.43
N ASP A 2 -22.28 4.34 15.51
CA ASP A 2 -21.00 4.86 15.99
C ASP A 2 -20.41 5.80 14.92
N PRO A 3 -20.24 7.11 15.21
CA PRO A 3 -19.78 8.08 14.23
C PRO A 3 -18.42 7.71 13.61
N ASN A 4 -17.54 7.11 14.43
CA ASN A 4 -16.23 6.63 14.00
C ASN A 4 -16.34 5.55 12.92
N ARG A 5 -17.24 4.58 13.13
CA ARG A 5 -17.48 3.52 12.15
C ARG A 5 -18.01 4.06 10.83
N VAL A 6 -18.94 5.02 10.89
CA VAL A 6 -19.51 5.66 9.69
C VAL A 6 -18.43 6.42 8.89
N GLU A 7 -17.55 7.14 9.57
CA GLU A 7 -16.46 7.86 8.90
C GLU A 7 -15.41 6.89 8.33
N ALA A 8 -15.05 5.84 9.07
CA ALA A 8 -14.11 4.83 8.60
C ALA A 8 -14.64 4.09 7.35
N GLU A 9 -15.92 3.71 7.32
CA GLU A 9 -16.59 3.18 6.12
C GLU A 9 -16.58 4.17 4.94
N ARG A 10 -16.71 5.49 5.22
CA ARG A 10 -16.64 6.53 4.19
C ARG A 10 -15.24 6.62 3.59
N LEU A 11 -14.20 6.53 4.42
CA LEU A 11 -12.80 6.51 3.99
C LEU A 11 -12.51 5.29 3.10
N LEU A 12 -12.99 4.09 3.46
CA LEU A 12 -12.81 2.90 2.62
C LEU A 12 -13.46 3.04 1.24
N ARG A 13 -14.66 3.63 1.15
CA ARG A 13 -15.29 3.94 -0.14
C ARG A 13 -14.48 4.94 -0.98
N ILE A 14 -13.71 5.84 -0.34
CA ILE A 14 -12.80 6.74 -1.04
C ILE A 14 -11.59 5.95 -1.56
N VAL A 15 -11.02 5.05 -0.74
CA VAL A 15 -9.92 4.17 -1.16
C VAL A 15 -10.32 3.34 -2.38
N GLU A 16 -11.52 2.75 -2.38
CA GLU A 16 -12.02 2.00 -3.55
C GLU A 16 -12.03 2.86 -4.82
N LYS A 17 -12.46 4.12 -4.75
CA LYS A 17 -12.43 5.03 -5.91
C LYS A 17 -11.01 5.38 -6.34
N LEU A 18 -10.12 5.62 -5.39
CA LEU A 18 -8.72 5.96 -5.65
C LEU A 18 -7.93 4.78 -6.25
N LEU A 19 -8.29 3.53 -5.91
CA LEU A 19 -7.73 2.33 -6.52
C LEU A 19 -8.01 2.30 -8.04
N HIS A 20 -9.20 2.72 -8.46
CA HIS A 20 -9.55 2.81 -9.88
C HIS A 20 -8.76 3.90 -10.61
N SER A 21 -8.44 5.01 -9.94
CA SER A 21 -7.60 6.08 -10.50
C SER A 21 -6.09 5.82 -10.38
N ARG A 22 -5.69 4.67 -9.82
CA ARG A 22 -4.30 4.30 -9.50
C ARG A 22 -3.56 5.31 -8.62
N ASP A 23 -4.26 6.11 -7.81
CA ASP A 23 -3.61 6.97 -6.83
C ASP A 23 -3.32 6.18 -5.54
N LEU A 24 -2.32 5.31 -5.63
CA LEU A 24 -1.99 4.33 -4.60
C LEU A 24 -1.42 4.98 -3.31
N SER A 25 -0.75 6.13 -3.44
CA SER A 25 -0.24 6.88 -2.29
C SER A 25 -1.38 7.44 -1.45
N SER A 26 -2.38 8.04 -2.09
CA SER A 26 -3.58 8.51 -1.41
C SER A 26 -4.38 7.35 -0.83
N CYS A 27 -4.54 6.24 -1.56
CA CYS A 27 -5.20 5.03 -1.04
C CYS A 27 -4.63 4.60 0.32
N ARG A 28 -3.29 4.57 0.43
CA ARG A 28 -2.62 4.10 1.65
C ARG A 28 -2.91 5.02 2.83
N ASN A 29 -2.85 6.33 2.62
CA ASN A 29 -3.11 7.30 3.68
C ASN A 29 -4.56 7.20 4.19
N PHE A 30 -5.52 7.06 3.29
CA PHE A 30 -6.93 6.91 3.68
C PHE A 30 -7.23 5.57 4.36
N ALA A 31 -6.59 4.49 3.94
CA ALA A 31 -6.71 3.19 4.62
C ALA A 31 -6.16 3.22 6.05
N ILE A 32 -5.01 3.87 6.26
CA ILE A 32 -4.43 4.08 7.60
C ILE A 32 -5.37 4.91 8.46
N LEU A 33 -5.88 6.03 7.94
CA LEU A 33 -6.83 6.88 8.68
C LEU A 33 -8.10 6.13 9.09
N ALA A 34 -8.64 5.28 8.20
CA ALA A 34 -9.80 4.46 8.54
C ALA A 34 -9.51 3.51 9.70
N GLN A 35 -8.31 2.93 9.72
CA GLN A 35 -7.85 2.01 10.77
C GLN A 35 -7.52 2.72 12.09
N GLU A 36 -7.02 3.96 12.04
CA GLU A 36 -6.81 4.80 13.22
C GLU A 36 -8.13 5.22 13.88
N ILE A 37 -9.16 5.49 13.07
CA ILE A 37 -10.49 5.87 13.56
C ILE A 37 -11.23 4.65 14.13
N GLU A 38 -11.11 3.49 13.48
CA GLU A 38 -11.78 2.25 13.88
C GLU A 38 -10.89 1.03 13.60
N GLN A 39 -10.08 0.63 14.58
CA GLN A 39 -9.12 -0.49 14.47
C GLN A 39 -9.77 -1.84 14.11
N LEU A 40 -11.02 -2.06 14.50
CA LEU A 40 -11.75 -3.30 14.31
C LEU A 40 -12.68 -3.26 13.09
N LEU A 41 -12.50 -2.28 12.19
CA LEU A 41 -13.32 -2.20 10.99
C LEU A 41 -12.95 -3.34 10.03
N ASP A 42 -13.92 -4.24 9.82
CA ASP A 42 -13.82 -5.34 8.86
C ASP A 42 -13.38 -4.83 7.48
N GLY A 43 -12.32 -5.44 6.94
CA GLY A 43 -11.79 -5.14 5.61
C GLY A 43 -10.74 -4.02 5.55
N SER A 44 -10.52 -3.25 6.63
CA SER A 44 -9.49 -2.22 6.67
C SER A 44 -8.07 -2.79 6.47
N ASP A 45 -7.74 -3.88 7.17
CA ASP A 45 -6.47 -4.62 7.02
C ASP A 45 -6.27 -5.16 5.61
N GLN A 46 -7.35 -5.67 4.99
CA GLN A 46 -7.28 -6.25 3.65
C GLN A 46 -7.00 -5.16 2.60
N ILE A 47 -7.67 -4.01 2.71
CA ILE A 47 -7.46 -2.87 1.83
C ILE A 47 -6.05 -2.28 1.98
N LEU A 48 -5.54 -2.20 3.21
CA LEU A 48 -4.17 -1.77 3.47
C LEU A 48 -3.16 -2.72 2.80
N ALA A 49 -3.33 -4.04 2.99
CA ALA A 49 -2.47 -5.05 2.39
C ALA A 49 -2.48 -5.02 0.85
N ILE A 50 -3.66 -4.88 0.23
CA ILE A 50 -3.79 -4.72 -1.23
C ILE A 50 -3.05 -3.47 -1.70
N THR A 51 -3.22 -2.35 -1.00
CA THR A 51 -2.58 -1.08 -1.37
C THR A 51 -1.06 -1.16 -1.26
N ASP A 52 -0.52 -1.77 -0.20
CA ASP A 52 0.92 -1.95 -0.02
C ASP A 52 1.53 -2.86 -1.11
N VAL A 53 0.84 -3.94 -1.50
CA VAL A 53 1.27 -4.80 -2.62
C VAL A 53 1.28 -4.02 -3.92
N LEU A 54 0.22 -3.26 -4.21
CA LEU A 54 0.15 -2.44 -5.42
C LEU A 54 1.27 -1.41 -5.46
N LEU A 55 1.56 -0.71 -4.35
CA LEU A 55 2.69 0.23 -4.25
C LEU A 55 4.04 -0.44 -4.47
N ALA A 56 4.25 -1.64 -3.91
CA ALA A 56 5.49 -2.38 -4.11
C ALA A 56 5.66 -2.82 -5.56
N THR A 57 4.57 -3.19 -6.25
CA THR A 57 4.60 -3.55 -7.67
C THR A 57 4.85 -2.33 -8.56
N ASP A 58 4.23 -1.18 -8.26
CA ASP A 58 4.41 0.06 -9.03
C ASP A 58 5.86 0.56 -8.93
N LYS A 59 6.44 0.53 -7.72
CA LYS A 59 7.87 0.83 -7.51
C LYS A 59 8.80 -0.10 -8.28
N ARG A 60 8.50 -1.40 -8.37
CA ARG A 60 9.30 -2.36 -9.15
C ARG A 60 9.22 -2.13 -10.65
N VAL A 61 8.09 -1.65 -11.16
CA VAL A 61 7.92 -1.34 -12.58
C VAL A 61 8.63 -0.02 -12.95
N ASN A 62 8.60 0.97 -12.06
CA ASN A 62 9.19 2.29 -12.31
C ASN A 62 10.70 2.34 -12.01
N ASN A 63 11.17 1.48 -11.10
CA ASN A 63 12.59 1.28 -10.83
C ASN A 63 13.07 0.09 -11.65
N HIS A 64 13.50 0.35 -12.88
CA HIS A 64 14.31 -0.56 -13.70
C HIS A 64 15.22 -1.35 -12.76
N LEU A 65 14.84 -2.60 -12.52
CA LEU A 65 15.42 -3.41 -11.47
C LEU A 65 16.85 -3.67 -11.92
N ASP A 66 17.79 -2.99 -11.28
CA ASP A 66 19.21 -2.99 -11.62
C ASP A 66 19.81 -4.33 -11.17
N TRP A 67 19.46 -5.39 -11.90
CA TRP A 67 19.85 -6.78 -11.62
C TRP A 67 21.34 -7.03 -11.82
N TYR A 68 22.11 -6.06 -12.31
CA TYR A 68 23.54 -6.23 -12.60
C TYR A 68 24.49 -5.72 -11.49
N THR A 69 23.99 -5.16 -10.39
CA THR A 69 24.89 -4.56 -9.36
C THR A 69 25.24 -5.52 -8.21
N VAL A 70 24.71 -6.74 -8.21
CA VAL A 70 25.08 -7.79 -7.23
C VAL A 70 25.73 -8.95 -7.97
N HIS A 71 27.01 -8.81 -8.32
CA HIS A 71 28.02 -9.88 -8.29
C HIS A 71 29.38 -9.36 -8.78
N GLN A 72 29.99 -8.42 -8.04
CA GLN A 72 31.44 -8.45 -7.91
C GLN A 72 31.76 -9.34 -6.70
N VAL A 73 31.70 -10.65 -6.93
CA VAL A 73 32.39 -11.60 -6.06
C VAL A 73 33.87 -11.30 -6.24
N GLU A 74 34.49 -10.82 -5.16
CA GLU A 74 35.95 -10.78 -5.06
C GLU A 74 36.47 -12.20 -5.31
N ALA A 75 36.98 -12.43 -6.51
CA ALA A 75 37.89 -13.53 -6.78
C ALA A 75 39.23 -13.19 -6.11
N HIS A 76 39.27 -13.30 -4.78
CA HIS A 76 40.53 -13.38 -4.04
C HIS A 76 41.05 -14.81 -4.23
N GLY A 77 41.87 -14.99 -5.26
CA GLY A 77 42.59 -16.22 -5.52
C GLY A 77 44.06 -15.91 -5.78
N GLY A 78 44.95 -16.43 -4.93
CA GLY A 78 46.38 -16.57 -5.17
C GLY A 78 47.26 -15.67 -4.34
#